data_AF-A0A3B4A2S6-F1
#
_entry.id   AF-A0A3B4A2S6-F1
#
_cell.length_a   1.000
_cell.length_b   1.000
_cell.length_c   1.000
_cell.angle_alpha   90.00
_cell.angle_beta   90.00
_cell.angle_gamma   90.00
#
_symmetry.space_group_name_H-M   'P 1'
#
loop_
_entity.id
_entity.type
_entity.pdbx_description
1 polymer ?
#
loop_
_entity_poly.entity_id
_entity_poly.type
_entity_poly.pdbx_seq_one_letter_code
_entity_poly.pdbx_strand_id
1 'polypeptide(L)'
;MFQIKKTHSIYHVNLIELLGVPKTGMAFTVNIKYNQIFTITCALKEYLKFNHCLPSRIILYRDGVGDGQLHSVVNYEVTQIMEYFLFICSRPKISVVVVKKRISSRFFAHINGKVSNPPPGTVVDSDVTRPEWYDFYIVSQAVRQGSVSPTHYNVVYDTSGLKPDHMQRLTYKLCHMYYNWQGIIRVPAPCQYAHKLAFLVGQSIHREPNVKLGNLLFYL
;
A
#
# COMPACT_ATOMS: atom_id res chain seq x y z
N MET A 1 22.02 -8.70 -23.81
CA MET A 1 21.03 -7.61 -23.71
C MET A 1 19.66 -8.26 -23.55
N PHE A 2 19.29 -8.66 -22.32
CA PHE A 2 18.05 -9.41 -22.07
C PHE A 2 16.89 -8.44 -21.85
N GLN A 3 16.08 -8.30 -22.90
CA GLN A 3 14.81 -7.60 -22.87
C GLN A 3 13.80 -8.49 -22.12
N ILE A 4 13.62 -8.22 -20.82
CA ILE A 4 12.64 -8.93 -19.98
C ILE A 4 11.24 -8.57 -20.50
N LYS A 5 10.64 -9.46 -21.28
CA LYS A 5 9.22 -9.41 -21.66
C LYS A 5 8.39 -9.42 -20.38
N LYS A 6 7.57 -8.37 -20.19
CA LYS A 6 6.61 -8.21 -19.09
C LYS A 6 5.66 -9.41 -19.04
N THR A 7 5.95 -10.40 -18.21
CA THR A 7 5.02 -11.51 -17.92
C THR A 7 3.83 -10.98 -17.11
N HIS A 8 2.64 -11.30 -17.60
CA HIS A 8 1.33 -10.86 -17.10
C HIS A 8 0.88 -11.82 -16.00
N SER A 9 0.84 -11.40 -14.73
CA SER A 9 0.31 -12.23 -13.66
C SER A 9 -0.22 -11.38 -12.50
N ILE A 10 -1.42 -11.73 -12.06
CA ILE A 10 -2.26 -11.04 -11.07
C ILE A 10 -1.96 -11.66 -9.71
N TYR A 11 -1.70 -10.84 -8.68
CA TYR A 11 -1.34 -11.35 -7.36
C TYR A 11 -2.25 -10.78 -6.28
N HIS A 12 -2.88 -11.70 -5.53
CA HIS A 12 -3.82 -11.42 -4.46
C HIS A 12 -3.12 -11.49 -3.10
N VAL A 13 -3.16 -10.41 -2.33
CA VAL A 13 -2.85 -10.47 -0.88
C VAL A 13 -4.08 -10.01 -0.12
N ASN A 14 -4.78 -10.97 0.49
CA ASN A 14 -5.81 -10.71 1.48
C ASN A 14 -5.13 -10.28 2.77
N LEU A 15 -5.32 -9.02 3.17
CA LEU A 15 -4.75 -8.48 4.42
C LEU A 15 -5.79 -8.36 5.55
N ILE A 16 -6.89 -9.09 5.42
CA ILE A 16 -8.08 -8.91 6.25
C ILE A 16 -7.91 -9.55 7.63
N GLU A 17 -7.11 -10.62 7.75
CA GLU A 17 -6.78 -11.24 9.05
C GLU A 17 -5.59 -10.58 9.76
N LEU A 18 -4.75 -9.86 9.02
CA LEU A 18 -3.42 -9.46 9.49
C LEU A 18 -3.40 -8.26 10.44
N LEU A 19 -4.52 -7.54 10.59
CA LEU A 19 -4.54 -6.35 11.44
C LEU A 19 -5.06 -6.59 12.84
N GLY A 20 -5.63 -7.76 13.15
CA GLY A 20 -6.16 -8.03 14.49
C GLY A 20 -7.03 -6.88 15.01
N VAL A 21 -7.77 -6.19 14.13
CA VAL A 21 -8.68 -5.11 14.54
C VAL A 21 -10.11 -5.63 14.44
N PRO A 22 -10.60 -6.36 15.45
CA PRO A 22 -11.91 -6.99 15.42
C PRO A 22 -13.10 -6.00 15.41
N LYS A 23 -12.89 -4.68 15.21
CA LYS A 23 -13.94 -3.66 15.38
C LYS A 23 -13.88 -2.40 14.47
N THR A 24 -12.96 -2.27 13.51
CA THR A 24 -12.78 -0.97 12.79
C THR A 24 -13.36 -0.89 11.37
N GLY A 25 -13.97 -1.94 10.82
CA GLY A 25 -14.67 -1.83 9.54
C GLY A 25 -13.78 -1.41 8.36
N MET A 26 -12.47 -1.72 8.39
CA MET A 26 -11.47 -1.32 7.39
C MET A 26 -10.87 -2.51 6.64
N ALA A 27 -10.74 -2.40 5.30
CA ALA A 27 -10.06 -3.38 4.45
C ALA A 27 -8.88 -2.76 3.67
N PHE A 28 -7.80 -3.53 3.47
CA PHE A 28 -6.56 -3.11 2.80
C PHE A 28 -6.24 -4.03 1.63
N THR A 29 -5.87 -3.46 0.50
CA THR A 29 -5.51 -4.23 -0.72
C THR A 29 -4.34 -3.55 -1.42
N VAL A 30 -3.49 -4.34 -2.09
CA VAL A 30 -2.39 -3.85 -2.93
C VAL A 30 -2.46 -4.54 -4.29
N ASN A 31 -2.29 -3.76 -5.35
CA ASN A 31 -2.58 -4.19 -6.71
C ASN A 31 -1.35 -4.20 -7.63
N ILE A 32 -1.24 -5.26 -8.44
CA ILE A 32 -0.30 -5.41 -9.55
C ILE A 32 -1.13 -5.72 -10.80
N LYS A 33 -1.25 -4.69 -11.65
CA LYS A 33 -1.65 -4.68 -13.07
C LYS A 33 -2.49 -5.87 -13.59
N TYR A 34 -3.76 -5.56 -13.88
CA TYR A 34 -4.74 -6.31 -14.70
C TYR A 34 -5.59 -7.39 -14.01
N ASN A 35 -6.38 -7.03 -12.99
CA ASN A 35 -7.82 -7.31 -12.83
C ASN A 35 -8.25 -6.85 -11.43
N GLN A 36 -8.22 -5.52 -11.23
CA GLN A 36 -8.36 -4.94 -9.89
C GLN A 36 -9.70 -5.26 -9.25
N ILE A 37 -10.73 -5.29 -10.07
CA ILE A 37 -12.10 -5.61 -9.67
C ILE A 37 -12.17 -7.04 -9.13
N PHE A 38 -11.55 -8.01 -9.79
CA PHE A 38 -11.53 -9.40 -9.30
C PHE A 38 -10.82 -9.54 -7.96
N THR A 39 -9.66 -8.90 -7.78
CA THR A 39 -8.94 -8.91 -6.49
C THR A 39 -9.77 -8.28 -5.38
N ILE A 40 -10.40 -7.14 -5.63
CA ILE A 40 -11.27 -6.47 -4.67
C ILE A 40 -12.50 -7.33 -4.36
N THR A 41 -13.13 -7.93 -5.37
CA THR A 41 -14.28 -8.82 -5.20
C THR A 41 -13.95 -10.00 -4.27
N CYS A 42 -12.82 -10.67 -4.51
CA CYS A 42 -12.37 -11.79 -3.68
C CYS A 42 -12.07 -11.34 -2.24
N ALA A 43 -11.39 -10.20 -2.08
CA ALA A 43 -11.12 -9.63 -0.76
C ALA A 43 -12.41 -9.29 0.00
N LEU A 44 -13.40 -8.67 -0.65
CA LEU A 44 -14.69 -8.33 -0.05
C LEU A 44 -15.50 -9.58 0.35
N LYS A 45 -15.50 -10.61 -0.50
CA LYS A 45 -16.14 -11.89 -0.18
C LYS A 45 -15.52 -12.52 1.06
N GLU A 46 -14.19 -12.52 1.16
CA GLU A 46 -13.50 -13.07 2.31
C GLU A 46 -13.75 -12.22 3.57
N TYR A 47 -13.72 -10.89 3.43
CA TYR A 47 -14.08 -9.96 4.51
C TYR A 47 -15.48 -10.25 5.06
N LEU A 48 -16.46 -10.41 4.17
CA LEU A 48 -17.84 -10.68 4.53
C LEU A 48 -18.00 -12.03 5.25
N LYS A 49 -17.25 -13.07 4.85
CA LYS A 49 -17.28 -14.36 5.54
C LYS A 49 -16.83 -14.26 6.99
N PHE A 50 -15.76 -13.51 7.27
CA PHE A 50 -15.18 -13.41 8.60
C PHE A 50 -15.84 -12.34 9.49
N ASN A 51 -16.28 -11.23 8.93
CA ASN A 51 -16.82 -10.09 9.69
C ASN A 51 -18.35 -10.01 9.66
N HIS A 52 -19.01 -10.84 8.82
CA HIS A 52 -20.47 -10.84 8.61
C HIS A 52 -21.05 -9.51 8.14
N CYS A 53 -20.21 -8.56 7.73
CA CYS A 53 -20.58 -7.29 7.14
C CYS A 53 -19.53 -6.87 6.10
N LEU A 54 -19.89 -5.95 5.20
CA LEU A 54 -18.94 -5.33 4.27
C LEU A 54 -18.17 -4.20 4.98
N PRO A 55 -16.92 -3.92 4.58
CA PRO A 55 -16.12 -2.88 5.23
C PRO A 55 -16.73 -1.50 4.94
N SER A 56 -16.86 -0.68 5.98
CA SER A 56 -17.30 0.71 5.86
C SER A 56 -16.28 1.63 5.17
N ARG A 57 -15.00 1.26 5.24
CA ARG A 57 -13.88 2.02 4.69
C ARG A 57 -12.83 1.10 4.07
N ILE A 58 -12.26 1.50 2.94
CA ILE A 58 -11.24 0.74 2.21
C ILE A 58 -10.08 1.67 1.89
N ILE A 59 -8.87 1.25 2.21
CA ILE A 59 -7.65 2.02 1.93
C ILE A 59 -6.75 1.16 1.05
N LEU A 60 -6.58 1.62 -0.20
CA LEU A 60 -5.79 0.94 -1.21
C LEU A 60 -4.40 1.56 -1.26
N TYR A 61 -3.37 0.76 -1.00
CA TYR A 61 -1.98 1.19 -1.21
C TYR A 61 -1.48 0.67 -2.56
N ARG A 62 -1.07 1.57 -3.45
CA ARG A 62 -0.66 1.25 -4.82
C ARG A 62 0.83 1.51 -5.02
N ASP A 63 1.64 0.46 -5.11
CA ASP A 63 3.10 0.55 -5.37
C ASP A 63 3.40 0.48 -6.89
N GLY A 64 4.48 1.11 -7.35
CA GLY A 64 4.97 0.97 -8.73
C GLY A 64 4.25 1.86 -9.76
N VAL A 65 3.85 3.07 -9.36
CA VAL A 65 3.27 4.10 -10.24
C VAL A 65 4.22 5.30 -10.29
N GLY A 66 4.58 5.73 -11.50
CA GLY A 66 5.36 6.96 -11.72
C GLY A 66 4.47 8.21 -11.77
N ASP A 67 5.06 9.40 -11.61
CA ASP A 67 4.33 10.67 -11.58
C ASP A 67 3.46 10.90 -12.82
N GLY A 68 3.98 10.59 -14.01
CA GLY A 68 3.23 10.72 -15.27
C GLY A 68 2.04 9.78 -15.42
N GLN A 69 1.91 8.77 -14.54
CA GLN A 69 0.83 7.78 -14.57
C GLN A 69 -0.25 8.04 -13.50
N LEU A 70 -0.09 9.06 -12.65
CA LEU A 70 -1.04 9.35 -11.57
C LEU A 70 -2.44 9.64 -12.12
N HIS A 71 -2.54 10.46 -13.18
CA HIS A 71 -3.81 10.73 -13.85
C HIS A 71 -4.46 9.47 -14.40
N SER A 72 -3.68 8.54 -14.95
CA SER A 72 -4.21 7.26 -15.43
C SER A 72 -4.74 6.39 -14.29
N VAL A 73 -4.08 6.39 -13.13
CA VAL A 73 -4.58 5.67 -11.95
C VAL A 73 -5.93 6.24 -11.51
N VAL A 74 -6.05 7.56 -11.40
CA VAL A 74 -7.32 8.19 -11.01
C VAL A 74 -8.41 7.93 -12.06
N ASN A 75 -8.13 8.22 -13.33
CA ASN A 75 -9.16 8.19 -14.36
C ASN A 75 -9.62 6.77 -14.74
N TYR A 76 -8.75 5.75 -14.61
CA TYR A 76 -9.07 4.38 -14.99
C TYR A 76 -9.21 3.46 -13.78
N GLU A 77 -8.18 3.33 -12.94
CA GLU A 77 -8.19 2.39 -11.81
C GLU A 77 -9.27 2.78 -10.77
N VAL A 78 -9.29 4.04 -10.34
CA VAL A 78 -10.25 4.51 -9.32
C VAL A 78 -11.67 4.50 -9.87
N THR A 79 -11.89 5.00 -11.10
CA THR A 79 -13.21 5.01 -11.74
C THR A 79 -13.82 3.60 -11.82
N GLN A 80 -13.04 2.60 -12.27
CA GLN A 80 -13.49 1.21 -12.35
C GLN A 80 -13.86 0.64 -10.97
N ILE A 81 -13.10 0.99 -9.93
CA ILE A 81 -13.39 0.57 -8.57
C ILE A 81 -14.71 1.20 -8.09
N MET A 82 -14.94 2.48 -8.37
CA MET A 82 -16.19 3.15 -8.02
C MET A 82 -17.38 2.53 -8.74
N GLU A 83 -17.29 2.34 -10.06
CA GLU A 83 -18.35 1.71 -10.87
C GLU A 83 -18.71 0.32 -10.33
N TYR A 84 -17.71 -0.47 -9.95
CA TYR A 84 -17.94 -1.77 -9.32
C TYR A 84 -18.69 -1.65 -7.99
N PHE A 85 -18.33 -0.69 -7.13
CA PHE A 85 -19.03 -0.48 -5.86
C PHE A 85 -20.48 -0.03 -6.05
N LEU A 86 -20.74 0.84 -7.04
CA LEU A 86 -22.09 1.20 -7.46
C LEU A 86 -22.88 -0.04 -7.91
N PHE A 87 -22.27 -0.92 -8.72
CA PHE A 87 -22.91 -2.13 -9.23
C PHE A 87 -23.33 -3.10 -8.10
N ILE A 88 -22.51 -3.28 -7.07
CA ILE A 88 -22.85 -4.14 -5.93
C ILE A 88 -23.71 -3.44 -4.86
N CYS A 89 -24.30 -2.27 -5.19
CA CYS A 89 -25.14 -1.46 -4.30
C CYS A 89 -24.46 -1.13 -2.95
N SER A 90 -23.14 -1.01 -2.93
CA SER A 90 -22.39 -0.66 -1.73
C SER A 90 -21.68 0.69 -1.93
N ARG A 91 -21.55 1.47 -0.85
CA ARG A 91 -20.89 2.78 -0.90
C ARG A 91 -19.85 2.92 0.20
N PRO A 92 -18.79 2.07 0.20
CA PRO A 92 -17.73 2.22 1.18
C PRO A 92 -16.96 3.51 0.93
N LYS A 93 -16.42 4.06 2.02
CA LYS A 93 -15.48 5.17 1.98
C LYS A 93 -14.13 4.68 1.45
N ILE A 94 -13.56 5.33 0.44
CA ILE A 94 -12.36 4.82 -0.24
C ILE A 94 -11.24 5.86 -0.23
N SER A 95 -10.03 5.42 0.08
CA SER A 95 -8.81 6.19 -0.13
C SER A 95 -7.84 5.40 -0.98
N VAL A 96 -7.24 6.03 -1.99
CA VAL A 96 -6.20 5.44 -2.83
C VAL A 96 -4.90 6.19 -2.61
N VAL A 97 -3.92 5.48 -2.07
CA VAL A 97 -2.61 6.01 -1.68
C VAL A 97 -1.54 5.39 -2.56
N VAL A 98 -0.93 6.19 -3.42
CA VAL A 98 0.21 5.78 -4.25
C VAL A 98 1.47 5.82 -3.39
N VAL A 99 2.18 4.69 -3.33
CA VAL A 99 3.41 4.50 -2.57
C VAL A 99 4.62 4.55 -3.52
N LYS A 100 5.55 5.47 -3.27
CA LYS A 100 6.78 5.64 -4.05
C LYS A 100 8.00 5.45 -3.16
N LYS A 101 8.67 4.32 -3.34
CA LYS A 101 9.89 3.92 -2.59
C LYS A 101 11.20 4.18 -3.33
N ARG A 102 11.16 4.68 -4.58
CA ARG A 102 12.35 5.00 -5.38
C ARG A 102 12.33 6.48 -5.73
N ILE A 103 12.79 7.31 -4.77
CA ILE A 103 12.76 8.76 -4.86
C ILE A 103 14.15 9.36 -4.60
N SER A 104 14.40 10.55 -5.15
CA SER A 104 15.65 11.30 -4.97
C SER A 104 15.69 12.07 -3.64
N SER A 105 14.55 12.49 -3.11
CA SER A 105 14.46 13.28 -1.87
C SER A 105 15.17 12.59 -0.70
N ARG A 106 15.92 13.38 0.08
CA ARG A 106 16.60 12.97 1.32
C ARG A 106 16.32 14.01 2.38
N PHE A 107 16.06 13.56 3.61
CA PHE A 107 15.84 14.42 4.75
C PHE A 107 16.91 14.17 5.79
N PHE A 108 17.30 15.22 6.48
CA PHE A 108 18.32 15.20 7.52
C PHE A 108 17.80 15.96 8.74
N ALA A 109 18.18 15.51 9.93
CA ALA A 109 17.86 16.16 11.18
C ALA A 109 19.16 16.67 11.84
N HIS A 110 19.11 17.87 12.40
CA HIS A 110 20.16 18.38 13.27
C HIS A 110 19.92 17.87 14.69
N ILE A 111 20.73 16.88 15.11
CA ILE A 111 20.64 16.27 16.44
C ILE A 111 21.98 16.51 17.13
N ASN A 112 21.96 17.15 18.31
CA ASN A 112 23.15 17.49 19.10
C ASN A 112 24.24 18.22 18.28
N GLY A 113 23.83 19.19 17.45
CA GLY A 113 24.73 19.98 16.61
C GLY A 113 25.35 19.22 15.43
N LYS A 114 24.96 17.95 15.20
CA LYS A 114 25.43 17.13 14.08
C LYS A 114 24.30 16.82 13.12
N VAL A 115 24.63 16.82 11.83
CA VAL A 115 23.72 16.35 10.77
C VAL A 115 23.61 14.83 10.89
N SER A 116 22.38 14.34 11.00
CA SER A 116 22.09 12.92 11.20
C SER A 116 20.84 12.51 10.42
N ASN A 117 20.64 11.20 10.28
CA ASN A 117 19.39 10.70 9.72
C ASN A 117 18.22 11.01 10.66
N PRO A 118 17.05 11.41 10.14
CA PRO A 118 15.86 11.57 10.95
C PRO A 118 15.47 10.26 11.64
N PRO A 119 14.91 10.32 12.87
CA PRO A 119 14.45 9.13 13.57
C PRO A 119 13.30 8.42 12.81
N PRO A 120 13.14 7.10 12.98
CA PRO A 120 11.96 6.40 12.48
C PRO A 120 10.67 7.05 12.97
N GLY A 121 9.69 7.19 12.08
CA GLY A 121 8.42 7.87 12.35
C GLY A 121 8.43 9.36 12.02
N THR A 122 9.54 9.94 11.57
CA THR A 122 9.53 11.31 11.03
C THR A 122 8.59 11.39 9.82
N VAL A 123 7.65 12.32 9.89
CA VAL A 123 6.72 12.67 8.81
C VAL A 123 7.10 14.06 8.29
N VAL A 124 7.08 14.23 6.97
CA VAL A 124 7.27 15.53 6.31
C VAL A 124 6.11 15.73 5.35
N ASP A 125 5.24 16.70 5.64
CA ASP A 125 4.03 17.00 4.88
C ASP A 125 3.91 18.48 4.44
N SER A 126 4.87 19.33 4.83
CA SER A 126 4.97 20.74 4.41
C SER A 126 6.23 21.01 3.58
N ASP A 127 6.22 22.13 2.85
CA ASP A 127 7.34 22.79 2.14
C ASP A 127 7.97 22.04 0.96
N VAL A 128 8.20 20.74 1.09
CA VAL A 128 8.79 19.85 0.07
C VAL A 128 7.75 19.03 -0.68
N THR A 129 6.51 19.06 -0.21
CA THR A 129 5.31 18.48 -0.83
C THR A 129 4.83 19.35 -1.99
N ARG A 130 3.98 18.80 -2.86
CA ARG A 130 3.44 19.61 -3.96
C ARG A 130 2.18 20.33 -3.49
N PRO A 131 2.05 21.66 -3.70
CA PRO A 131 0.88 22.41 -3.23
C PRO A 131 -0.46 21.86 -3.75
N GLU A 132 -0.47 21.26 -4.94
CA GLU A 132 -1.67 20.70 -5.56
C GLU A 132 -1.98 19.26 -5.11
N TRP A 133 -1.05 18.59 -4.41
CA TRP A 133 -1.20 17.19 -4.03
C TRP A 133 -1.46 17.04 -2.54
N TYR A 134 -2.29 16.06 -2.21
CA TYR A 134 -2.31 15.54 -0.85
C TYR A 134 -1.22 14.46 -0.73
N ASP A 135 0.02 14.90 -0.47
CA ASP A 135 1.16 14.02 -0.33
C ASP A 135 1.96 14.26 0.96
N PHE A 136 2.72 13.24 1.37
CA PHE A 136 3.58 13.28 2.54
C PHE A 136 4.70 12.25 2.43
N TYR A 137 5.78 12.46 3.18
CA TYR A 137 6.89 11.54 3.30
C TYR A 137 6.93 10.92 4.69
N ILE A 138 7.26 9.63 4.79
CA ILE A 138 7.56 9.00 6.07
C ILE A 138 8.94 8.34 6.01
N VAL A 139 9.75 8.60 7.04
CA VAL A 139 10.97 7.85 7.33
C VAL A 139 10.59 6.68 8.23
N SER A 140 10.22 5.54 7.64
CA SER A 140 9.68 4.41 8.42
C SER A 140 10.77 3.63 9.19
N GLN A 141 11.95 3.46 8.61
CA GLN A 141 13.00 2.55 9.09
C GLN A 141 14.34 3.29 9.23
N ALA A 142 15.09 2.98 10.28
CA ALA A 142 16.48 3.44 10.45
C ALA A 142 17.46 2.63 9.59
N VAL A 143 18.49 3.28 9.08
CA VAL A 143 19.59 2.63 8.36
C VAL A 143 20.87 2.66 9.21
N ARG A 144 21.65 1.58 9.17
CA ARG A 144 22.94 1.50 9.89
C ARG A 144 24.04 2.30 9.22
N GLN A 145 23.99 2.42 7.89
CA GLN A 145 24.99 3.10 7.08
C GLN A 145 24.31 3.86 5.96
N GLY A 146 24.88 5.03 5.62
CA GLY A 146 24.38 5.91 4.56
C GLY A 146 23.19 6.77 4.98
N SER A 147 22.61 7.47 4.01
CA SER A 147 21.46 8.34 4.22
C SER A 147 20.15 7.56 4.07
N VAL A 148 19.21 7.80 4.98
CA VAL A 148 17.90 7.15 4.91
C VAL A 148 17.12 7.67 3.70
N SER A 149 16.50 6.76 2.96
CA SER A 149 15.61 7.12 1.85
C SER A 149 14.17 7.06 2.36
N PRO A 150 13.45 8.19 2.46
CA PRO A 150 12.05 8.22 2.87
C PRO A 150 11.17 7.46 1.87
N THR A 151 9.94 7.16 2.27
CA THR A 151 8.89 6.71 1.35
C THR A 151 7.91 7.85 1.14
N HIS A 152 7.61 8.16 -0.12
CA HIS A 152 6.62 9.17 -0.50
C HIS A 152 5.26 8.52 -0.69
N TYR A 153 4.23 9.14 -0.13
CA TYR A 153 2.85 8.72 -0.20
C TYR A 153 2.03 9.86 -0.82
N ASN A 154 1.29 9.58 -1.88
CA ASN A 154 0.38 10.54 -2.49
C ASN A 154 -1.04 9.97 -2.46
N VAL A 155 -1.93 10.65 -1.76
CA VAL A 155 -3.35 10.31 -1.71
C VAL A 155 -4.02 10.89 -2.95
N VAL A 156 -4.17 10.05 -3.97
CA VAL A 156 -4.67 10.47 -5.30
C VAL A 156 -6.20 10.50 -5.37
N TYR A 157 -6.87 9.86 -4.42
CA TYR A 157 -8.32 9.86 -4.28
C TYR A 157 -8.70 9.61 -2.82
N ASP A 158 -9.61 10.39 -2.26
CA ASP A 158 -10.11 10.20 -0.91
C ASP A 158 -11.57 10.61 -0.74
N THR A 159 -12.41 9.67 -0.31
CA THR A 159 -13.78 9.90 0.19
C THR A 159 -13.93 9.49 1.64
N SER A 160 -12.82 9.17 2.32
CA SER A 160 -12.84 8.61 3.67
C SER A 160 -13.14 9.62 4.77
N GLY A 161 -12.88 10.90 4.50
CA GLY A 161 -12.94 11.98 5.49
C GLY A 161 -11.93 11.79 6.63
N LEU A 162 -10.87 11.01 6.41
CA LEU A 162 -9.79 10.89 7.37
C LEU A 162 -8.97 12.19 7.39
N LYS A 163 -8.68 12.68 8.59
CA LYS A 163 -7.73 13.78 8.74
C LYS A 163 -6.33 13.33 8.27
N PRO A 164 -5.51 14.23 7.73
CA PRO A 164 -4.17 13.89 7.29
C PRO A 164 -3.31 13.18 8.33
N ASP A 165 -3.33 13.64 9.59
CA ASP A 165 -2.67 12.97 10.73
C ASP A 165 -3.06 11.50 10.87
N HIS A 166 -4.35 11.18 10.72
CA HIS A 166 -4.83 9.81 10.85
C HIS A 166 -4.33 8.92 9.71
N MET A 167 -4.26 9.44 8.49
CA MET A 167 -3.72 8.72 7.34
C MET A 167 -2.23 8.45 7.49
N GLN A 168 -1.46 9.44 7.94
CA GLN A 168 -0.03 9.32 8.20
C GLN A 168 0.26 8.29 9.30
N ARG A 169 -0.45 8.39 10.44
CA ARG A 169 -0.31 7.44 11.56
C ARG A 169 -0.75 6.04 11.20
N LEU A 170 -1.83 5.88 10.43
CA LEU A 170 -2.25 4.58 9.92
C LEU A 170 -1.18 3.96 9.02
N THR A 171 -0.67 4.74 8.07
CA THR A 171 0.39 4.31 7.14
C THR A 171 1.63 3.86 7.91
N TYR A 172 2.05 4.63 8.90
CA TYR A 172 3.19 4.28 9.75
C TYR A 172 2.93 3.00 10.55
N LYS A 173 1.76 2.85 11.18
CA LYS A 173 1.39 1.62 11.90
C LYS A 173 1.44 0.38 11.02
N LEU A 174 0.98 0.47 9.77
CA LEU A 174 1.05 -0.65 8.82
C LEU A 174 2.48 -1.07 8.49
N CYS A 175 3.48 -0.20 8.63
CA CYS A 175 4.89 -0.55 8.45
C CYS A 175 5.44 -1.48 9.57
N HIS A 176 4.72 -1.66 10.68
CA HIS A 176 5.07 -2.60 11.75
C HIS A 176 4.46 -4.00 11.56
N MET A 177 3.55 -4.16 10.59
CA MET A 177 2.72 -5.36 10.47
C MET A 177 3.30 -6.40 9.50
N TYR A 178 4.62 -6.40 9.27
CA TYR A 178 5.26 -7.36 8.37
C TYR A 178 5.95 -8.47 9.14
N TYR A 179 5.38 -9.67 9.09
CA TYR A 179 5.74 -10.77 9.99
C TYR A 179 7.10 -11.41 9.74
N ASN A 180 7.68 -11.28 8.55
CA ASN A 180 8.99 -11.86 8.24
C ASN A 180 10.16 -10.94 8.67
N TRP A 181 9.90 -9.87 9.45
CA TRP A 181 10.95 -9.01 9.99
C TRP A 181 10.57 -8.50 11.37
N GLN A 182 11.45 -8.64 12.36
CA GLN A 182 11.22 -8.22 13.75
C GLN A 182 11.44 -6.70 13.95
N GLY A 183 10.93 -5.87 13.04
CA GLY A 183 11.11 -4.43 13.10
C GLY A 183 10.27 -3.69 12.06
N ILE A 184 10.48 -2.38 11.95
CA ILE A 184 9.73 -1.54 11.01
C ILE A 184 10.29 -1.73 9.61
N ILE A 185 9.40 -1.98 8.64
CA ILE A 185 9.76 -2.02 7.22
C ILE A 185 9.51 -0.66 6.55
N ARG A 186 10.15 -0.46 5.39
CA ARG A 186 10.12 0.82 4.67
C ARG A 186 8.75 1.22 4.12
N VAL A 187 7.93 0.26 3.71
CA VAL A 187 6.61 0.44 3.10
C VAL A 187 5.55 -0.25 3.95
N PRO A 188 4.24 0.07 3.82
CA PRO A 188 3.20 -0.63 4.55
C PRO A 188 3.25 -2.13 4.30
N ALA A 189 2.97 -2.95 5.31
CA ALA A 189 2.96 -4.40 5.20
C ALA A 189 2.17 -4.94 3.99
N PRO A 190 0.96 -4.40 3.65
CA PRO A 190 0.28 -4.79 2.42
C PRO A 190 1.13 -4.69 1.15
N CYS A 191 1.91 -3.62 1.02
CA CYS A 191 2.76 -3.40 -0.13
C CYS A 191 3.90 -4.42 -0.17
N GLN A 192 4.48 -4.71 0.99
CA GLN A 192 5.58 -5.65 1.09
C GLN A 192 5.13 -7.09 0.83
N TYR A 193 3.98 -7.50 1.35
CA TYR A 193 3.41 -8.82 1.08
C TYR A 193 3.10 -9.00 -0.41
N ALA A 194 2.46 -8.01 -1.04
CA ALA A 194 2.18 -8.06 -2.48
C ALA A 194 3.47 -8.12 -3.30
N HIS A 195 4.51 -7.38 -2.90
CA HIS A 195 5.82 -7.46 -3.54
C HIS A 195 6.46 -8.85 -3.41
N LYS A 196 6.42 -9.46 -2.21
CA LYS A 196 6.94 -10.81 -1.95
C LYS A 196 6.22 -11.87 -2.77
N LEU A 197 4.88 -11.85 -2.78
CA LEU A 197 4.08 -12.78 -3.57
C LEU A 197 4.37 -12.66 -5.06
N ALA A 198 4.39 -11.42 -5.58
CA ALA A 198 4.68 -11.18 -6.99
C ALA A 198 6.11 -11.57 -7.37
N PHE A 199 7.07 -11.35 -6.48
CA PHE A 199 8.45 -11.78 -6.67
C PHE A 199 8.54 -13.31 -6.73
N LEU A 200 7.96 -14.02 -5.76
CA LEU A 200 7.96 -15.48 -5.72
C LEU A 200 7.36 -16.08 -7.00
N VAL A 201 6.20 -15.60 -7.42
CA VAL A 201 5.57 -16.16 -8.62
C VAL A 201 6.30 -15.73 -9.89
N GLY A 202 6.73 -14.48 -9.98
CA GLY A 202 7.42 -13.97 -11.15
C GLY A 202 8.81 -14.59 -11.36
N GLN A 203 9.50 -14.99 -10.30
CA GLN A 203 10.88 -15.51 -10.35
C GLN A 203 10.99 -17.03 -10.21
N SER A 204 10.03 -17.70 -9.55
CA SER A 204 10.18 -19.13 -9.23
C SER A 204 9.03 -19.98 -9.72
N ILE A 205 7.78 -19.58 -9.44
CA ILE A 205 6.63 -20.47 -9.71
C ILE A 205 6.18 -20.37 -11.18
N HIS A 206 6.21 -19.18 -11.79
CA HIS A 206 5.78 -18.90 -13.16
C HIS A 206 4.37 -19.40 -13.53
N ARG A 207 3.52 -19.65 -12.52
CA ARG A 207 2.11 -20.02 -12.63
C ARG A 207 1.31 -19.45 -11.46
N GLU A 208 -0.01 -19.38 -11.61
CA GLU A 208 -0.87 -18.93 -10.52
C GLU A 208 -0.80 -19.88 -9.31
N PRO A 209 -0.64 -19.35 -8.08
CA PRO A 209 -0.72 -20.16 -6.87
C PRO A 209 -2.08 -20.83 -6.69
N ASN A 210 -2.09 -21.97 -6.00
CA ASN A 210 -3.33 -22.68 -5.71
C ASN A 210 -4.26 -21.83 -4.82
N VAL A 211 -5.53 -21.72 -5.20
CA VAL A 211 -6.58 -20.94 -4.50
C VAL A 211 -6.70 -21.35 -3.02
N LYS A 212 -6.43 -22.61 -2.68
CA LYS A 212 -6.46 -23.11 -1.29
C LYS A 212 -5.46 -22.41 -0.37
N LEU A 213 -4.41 -21.80 -0.93
CA LEU A 213 -3.40 -21.06 -0.17
C LEU A 213 -3.77 -19.59 0.04
N GLY A 214 -4.94 -19.13 -0.44
CA GLY A 214 -5.33 -17.71 -0.43
C GLY A 214 -5.42 -17.07 0.96
N ASN A 215 -5.59 -17.87 2.01
CA ASN A 215 -5.66 -17.42 3.41
C ASN A 215 -4.35 -17.67 4.18
N LEU A 216 -3.28 -18.07 3.50
CA LEU A 216 -1.98 -18.35 4.11
C LEU A 216 -0.90 -17.41 3.57
N LEU A 217 0.07 -17.06 4.42
CA LEU A 217 1.25 -16.30 4.03
C LEU A 217 2.35 -17.21 3.47
N PHE A 218 2.00 -18.10 2.54
CA PHE A 218 2.90 -19.12 1.97
C PHE A 218 4.11 -18.55 1.20
N TYR A 219 4.08 -17.25 0.92
CA TYR A 219 5.04 -16.53 0.08
C TYR A 219 6.07 -15.71 0.87
N LEU A 220 6.10 -15.86 2.20
CA LEU A 220 7.01 -15.11 3.06
C LEU A 220 8.47 -15.56 2.95
#